data_AF-A0A660YJC1-F1
#
_entry.id   AF-A0A660YJC1-F1
#
_cell.length_a   1.000
_cell.length_b   1.000
_cell.length_c   1.000
_cell.angle_alpha   90.00
_cell.angle_beta   90.00
_cell.angle_gamma   90.00
#
_symmetry.space_group_name_H-M   'P 1'
#
loop_
_entity.id
_entity.type
_entity.pdbx_description
1 polymer ?
#
loop_
_entity_poly.entity_id
_entity_poly.type
_entity_poly.pdbx_seq_one_letter_code
_entity_poly.pdbx_strand_id
1 'polypeptide(L)'
;TIYAGGTFTIAGSAGASRIAQWSGSSWSGITSTDDFGINGTVTAIAKYGSYTYAGGAFSTAGSVVANNIARWDGSEWTTLGSGLTNGSVNTMITDDSGNLYVGGSFTEAGGNGSIQFLAKWDGSSWSSVGGGVNNTVTNLIFFNDDLYVAGYFDQVGAGESILLLAKWDGSNWSSPDQGVDNIIYSMQVKEDTLFVGGEFTSAGGHPDIRFIAKYSGSAWFKVGGGVDAPVSALSATGSYLYVAGAFSNAGGVSAPHVALWNGQSWSAMGTGTSGEIKSLAASGNTCYAGGTFSSIGSVTTDNIAKSNGSSWEALGDGTNGVVNSLCLGSLLVGGGFATAGSKPSSNIAKWNAESFSVRVQVKVFLEGPYDTVSGQMKTSLYSAGIIPLTSPYSEDPRTVGSIPADIVDWVLVSLRVTADGAPVAYKSAFLRNDGCIVADDGTTEYITLNAAEGTYYVVIKHRNHLDVMSNTAQSLSASSSTLFNFTTDGTRYYLSDGTVPSDAAINLSDNKWAMYAGDADGNGFITADDLNNQWRPNNGTYGYKNSDMNMDTYINAHDKNRILKKNSGKSSQVK
;
A
#
# COMPACT_ATOMS: atom_id res chain seq x y z
N THR A 1 14.47 5.67 8.87
CA THR A 1 15.26 4.44 9.08
C THR A 1 14.34 3.34 9.54
N ILE A 2 14.45 2.14 8.97
CA ILE A 2 13.71 0.96 9.43
C ILE A 2 14.67 0.04 10.19
N TYR A 3 14.19 -0.63 11.23
CA TYR A 3 14.97 -1.57 12.04
C TYR A 3 14.36 -2.96 11.95
N ALA A 4 15.22 -3.97 11.92
CA ALA A 4 14.84 -5.37 11.98
C ALA A 4 15.58 -6.05 13.12
N GLY A 5 14.88 -6.90 13.87
CA GLY A 5 15.41 -7.68 14.99
C GLY A 5 15.12 -9.16 14.79
N GLY A 6 15.97 -10.04 15.29
CA GLY A 6 15.75 -11.48 15.16
C GLY A 6 16.93 -12.32 15.63
N THR A 7 17.08 -13.51 15.05
CA THR A 7 18.16 -14.48 15.33
C THR A 7 19.30 -14.42 14.31
N PHE A 8 19.30 -13.47 13.37
CA PHE A 8 20.26 -13.36 12.28
C PHE A 8 21.61 -12.76 12.71
N THR A 9 22.70 -13.12 12.04
CA THR A 9 24.05 -12.51 12.18
C THR A 9 24.45 -11.64 10.98
N ILE A 10 23.62 -11.64 9.93
CA ILE A 10 23.85 -10.96 8.66
C ILE A 10 22.50 -10.39 8.21
N ALA A 11 22.49 -9.19 7.63
CA ALA A 11 21.30 -8.59 7.00
C ALA A 11 21.66 -8.13 5.57
N GLY A 12 21.05 -8.76 4.56
CA GLY A 12 21.51 -8.61 3.17
C GLY A 12 22.93 -9.16 3.02
N SER A 13 23.90 -8.31 2.66
CA SER A 13 25.32 -8.64 2.61
C SER A 13 26.15 -8.04 3.75
N ALA A 14 25.52 -7.31 4.67
CA ALA A 14 26.21 -6.67 5.79
C ALA A 14 26.21 -7.56 7.04
N GLY A 15 27.30 -7.54 7.80
CA GLY A 15 27.31 -8.08 9.15
C GLY A 15 26.26 -7.36 10.01
N ALA A 16 25.46 -8.12 10.74
CA ALA A 16 24.43 -7.56 11.61
C ALA A 16 24.10 -8.53 12.75
N SER A 17 24.59 -8.24 13.96
CA SER A 17 24.36 -9.12 15.12
C SER A 17 22.97 -8.87 15.71
N ARG A 18 21.97 -9.62 15.23
CA ARG A 18 20.59 -9.72 15.78
C ARG A 18 19.72 -8.47 15.66
N ILE A 19 20.31 -7.37 15.20
CA ILE A 19 19.63 -6.12 14.86
C ILE A 19 20.31 -5.46 13.65
N ALA A 20 19.49 -4.94 12.73
CA ALA A 20 19.95 -4.28 11.51
C ALA A 20 19.14 -3.00 11.25
N GLN A 21 19.75 -2.06 10.52
CA GLN A 21 19.09 -0.83 10.07
C GLN A 21 19.12 -0.70 8.55
N TRP A 22 18.05 -0.13 8.01
CA TRP A 22 17.91 0.21 6.60
C TRP A 22 18.02 1.72 6.37
N SER A 23 19.02 2.12 5.58
CA SER A 23 19.31 3.52 5.26
C SER A 23 18.40 4.15 4.19
N GLY A 24 17.63 3.33 3.49
CA GLY A 24 16.93 3.72 2.25
C GLY A 24 17.46 2.98 1.02
N SER A 25 18.74 2.62 1.04
CA SER A 25 19.44 1.95 -0.09
C SER A 25 20.12 0.63 0.28
N SER A 26 20.52 0.43 1.54
CA SER A 26 21.24 -0.77 1.98
C SER A 26 20.94 -1.14 3.43
N TRP A 27 21.02 -2.43 3.73
CA TRP A 27 21.06 -2.95 5.09
C TRP A 27 22.47 -2.77 5.64
N SER A 28 22.56 -2.49 6.94
CA SER A 28 23.81 -2.39 7.68
C SER A 28 23.58 -2.80 9.13
N GLY A 29 24.65 -3.19 9.83
CA GLY A 29 24.66 -3.19 11.28
C GLY A 29 24.27 -1.81 11.83
N ILE A 30 23.78 -1.79 13.08
CA ILE A 30 23.34 -0.53 13.70
C ILE A 30 24.52 0.42 14.01
N THR A 31 25.74 -0.11 14.11
CA THR A 31 26.99 0.64 14.28
C THR A 31 27.96 0.30 13.14
N SER A 32 28.95 1.17 12.88
CA SER A 32 29.95 0.98 11.82
C SER A 32 31.13 0.08 12.20
N THR A 33 31.16 -0.43 13.43
CA THR A 33 32.23 -1.29 13.97
C THR A 33 31.61 -2.65 14.32
N ASP A 34 31.51 -3.53 13.33
CA ASP A 34 30.74 -4.79 13.31
C ASP A 34 31.16 -5.88 14.34
N ASP A 35 31.18 -5.59 15.64
CA ASP A 35 31.30 -6.62 16.69
C ASP A 35 30.37 -6.42 17.90
N PHE A 36 29.57 -5.34 17.92
CA PHE A 36 28.76 -4.96 19.08
C PHE A 36 27.30 -4.63 18.70
N GLY A 37 26.61 -5.56 18.04
CA GLY A 37 25.15 -5.52 17.92
C GLY A 37 24.50 -6.00 19.21
N ILE A 38 23.54 -6.92 19.12
CA ILE A 38 22.92 -7.58 20.27
C ILE A 38 23.38 -9.04 20.31
N ASN A 39 23.77 -9.53 21.49
CA ASN A 39 24.38 -10.87 21.63
C ASN A 39 23.36 -12.03 21.74
N GLY A 40 22.07 -11.73 21.61
CA GLY A 40 20.99 -12.68 21.74
C GLY A 40 19.79 -12.30 20.86
N THR A 41 18.70 -13.04 20.98
CA THR A 41 17.54 -12.87 20.11
C THR A 41 16.82 -11.56 20.41
N VAL A 42 16.53 -10.78 19.37
CA VAL A 42 15.61 -9.63 19.45
C VAL A 42 14.25 -10.08 18.95
N THR A 43 13.24 -10.06 19.82
CA THR A 43 11.87 -10.51 19.53
C THR A 43 10.90 -9.34 19.36
N ALA A 44 11.19 -8.21 19.99
CA ALA A 44 10.36 -7.02 19.96
C ALA A 44 11.20 -5.77 19.64
N ILE A 45 10.64 -4.89 18.81
CA ILE A 45 11.18 -3.56 18.55
C ILE A 45 10.05 -2.54 18.73
N ALA A 46 10.33 -1.46 19.45
CA ALA A 46 9.43 -0.31 19.57
C ALA A 46 10.18 0.98 19.24
N LYS A 47 9.47 2.02 18.84
CA LYS A 47 10.06 3.32 18.48
C LYS A 47 9.25 4.46 19.09
N TYR A 48 9.95 5.43 19.68
CA TYR A 48 9.36 6.71 20.09
C TYR A 48 10.32 7.86 19.79
N GLY A 49 9.87 8.83 19.00
CA GLY A 49 10.72 9.92 18.53
C GLY A 49 11.97 9.40 17.80
N SER A 50 13.15 9.86 18.24
CA SER A 50 14.45 9.39 17.73
C SER A 50 14.85 8.02 18.28
N TYR A 51 14.28 7.59 19.41
CA TYR A 51 14.69 6.38 20.10
C TYR A 51 14.11 5.11 19.47
N THR A 52 14.94 4.07 19.43
CA THR A 52 14.53 2.69 19.08
C THR A 52 14.86 1.78 20.24
N TYR A 53 13.86 1.04 20.71
CA TYR A 53 13.99 0.06 21.78
C TYR A 53 14.06 -1.33 21.18
N ALA A 54 15.03 -2.13 21.64
CA ALA A 54 15.16 -3.54 21.30
C ALA A 54 14.93 -4.38 22.56
N GLY A 55 14.03 -5.34 22.48
CA GLY A 55 13.69 -6.26 23.55
C GLY A 55 13.79 -7.70 23.07
N GLY A 56 14.26 -8.60 23.94
CA GLY A 56 14.24 -10.04 23.66
C GLY A 56 14.95 -10.87 24.70
N ALA A 57 15.77 -11.83 24.25
CA ALA A 57 16.56 -12.73 25.08
C ALA A 57 18.05 -12.48 24.80
N PHE A 58 18.65 -11.51 25.47
CA PHE A 58 20.04 -11.08 25.29
C PHE A 58 20.61 -10.45 26.57
N SER A 59 21.93 -10.47 26.75
CA SER A 59 22.58 -9.85 27.91
C SER A 59 23.33 -8.56 27.58
N THR A 60 23.74 -8.36 26.32
CA THR A 60 24.44 -7.16 25.88
C THR A 60 23.87 -6.59 24.59
N ALA A 61 23.92 -5.26 24.50
CA ALA A 61 23.69 -4.48 23.29
C ALA A 61 24.84 -3.49 23.17
N GLY A 62 25.58 -3.48 22.07
CA GLY A 62 26.81 -2.70 22.05
C GLY A 62 27.84 -3.27 23.05
N SER A 63 28.54 -2.35 23.72
CA SER A 63 29.39 -2.64 24.88
C SER A 63 28.64 -2.62 26.21
N VAL A 64 27.32 -2.35 26.21
CA VAL A 64 26.55 -2.21 27.45
C VAL A 64 25.86 -3.51 27.87
N VAL A 65 25.89 -3.79 29.17
CA VAL A 65 25.13 -4.89 29.80
C VAL A 65 23.69 -4.43 29.95
N ALA A 66 22.83 -4.88 29.03
CA ALA A 66 21.49 -4.34 28.84
C ALA A 66 20.37 -5.20 29.44
N ASN A 67 20.64 -6.47 29.74
CA ASN A 67 19.68 -7.40 30.36
C ASN A 67 18.31 -7.39 29.66
N ASN A 68 18.26 -7.97 28.46
CA ASN A 68 17.06 -8.21 27.66
C ASN A 68 16.35 -6.98 27.09
N ILE A 69 16.80 -5.76 27.41
CA ILE A 69 16.25 -4.53 26.84
C ILE A 69 17.27 -3.40 26.71
N ALA A 70 17.31 -2.75 25.54
CA ALA A 70 18.23 -1.64 25.27
C ALA A 70 17.57 -0.54 24.45
N ARG A 71 18.05 0.69 24.59
CA ARG A 71 17.62 1.86 23.80
C ARG A 71 18.76 2.35 22.92
N TRP A 72 18.45 2.53 21.64
CA TRP A 72 19.30 3.15 20.63
C TRP A 72 18.84 4.58 20.37
N ASP A 73 19.76 5.55 20.41
CA ASP A 73 19.44 6.97 20.15
C ASP A 73 19.82 7.47 18.75
N GLY A 74 20.40 6.59 17.93
CA GLY A 74 20.99 6.95 16.63
C GLY A 74 22.51 6.83 16.60
N SER A 75 23.15 6.78 17.77
CA SER A 75 24.61 6.77 17.92
C SER A 75 25.12 5.74 18.92
N GLU A 76 24.41 5.52 20.04
CA GLU A 76 24.85 4.59 21.07
C GLU A 76 23.70 3.79 21.70
N TRP A 77 24.07 2.63 22.23
CA TRP A 77 23.19 1.78 23.04
C TRP A 77 23.25 2.24 24.50
N THR A 78 22.09 2.47 25.09
CA THR A 78 21.91 2.79 26.51
C THR A 78 21.03 1.74 27.18
N THR A 79 21.31 1.46 28.44
CA THR A 79 20.49 0.57 29.27
C THR A 79 19.26 1.32 29.80
N LEU A 80 18.20 0.58 30.12
CA LEU A 80 17.04 1.12 30.83
C LEU A 80 17.13 0.69 32.30
N GLY A 81 17.80 1.49 33.12
CA GLY A 81 18.15 1.10 34.48
C GLY A 81 18.95 -0.21 34.50
N SER A 82 18.54 -1.16 35.36
CA SER A 82 19.12 -2.51 35.44
C SER A 82 18.57 -3.49 34.40
N GLY A 83 17.63 -3.08 33.54
CA GLY A 83 16.97 -3.94 32.56
C GLY A 83 16.04 -5.00 33.17
N LEU A 84 15.87 -6.13 32.48
CA LEU A 84 14.96 -7.23 32.82
C LEU A 84 15.81 -8.50 33.03
N THR A 85 16.22 -8.79 34.24
CA THR A 85 17.32 -9.76 34.50
C THR A 85 16.92 -11.24 34.38
N ASN A 86 15.62 -11.56 34.39
CA ASN A 86 15.12 -12.91 34.69
C ASN A 86 14.08 -13.45 33.69
N GLY A 87 14.22 -13.19 32.39
CA GLY A 87 13.32 -13.69 31.35
C GLY A 87 13.35 -12.81 30.09
N SER A 88 12.59 -13.18 29.07
CA SER A 88 12.62 -12.50 27.76
C SER A 88 11.50 -11.49 27.62
N VAL A 89 11.74 -10.47 26.80
CA VAL A 89 10.68 -9.63 26.25
C VAL A 89 10.00 -10.37 25.10
N ASN A 90 8.68 -10.30 25.00
CA ASN A 90 7.90 -10.85 23.88
C ASN A 90 7.25 -9.75 23.04
N THR A 91 6.84 -8.65 23.67
CA THR A 91 6.10 -7.57 23.01
C THR A 91 6.42 -6.22 23.66
N MET A 92 6.36 -5.15 22.87
CA MET A 92 6.58 -3.79 23.33
C MET A 92 5.69 -2.81 22.55
N ILE A 93 5.15 -1.81 23.25
CA ILE A 93 4.40 -0.70 22.64
C ILE A 93 4.72 0.60 23.40
N THR A 94 4.64 1.74 22.72
CA THR A 94 4.83 3.06 23.34
C THR A 94 3.51 3.83 23.32
N ASP A 95 3.24 4.59 24.38
CA ASP A 95 2.16 5.59 24.36
C ASP A 95 2.65 6.92 23.74
N ASP A 96 1.71 7.85 23.53
CA ASP A 96 2.00 9.16 22.93
C ASP A 96 2.91 10.04 23.80
N SER A 97 2.98 9.75 25.10
CA SER A 97 3.88 10.43 26.05
C SER A 97 5.30 9.84 26.04
N GLY A 98 5.54 8.77 25.30
CA GLY A 98 6.85 8.12 25.22
C GLY A 98 7.13 7.11 26.30
N ASN A 99 6.13 6.73 27.09
CA ASN A 99 6.29 5.61 28.00
C ASN A 99 6.32 4.31 27.20
N LEU A 100 7.23 3.42 27.56
CA LEU A 100 7.36 2.10 26.94
C LEU A 100 6.70 1.06 27.84
N TYR A 101 5.75 0.30 27.28
CA TYR A 101 5.11 -0.84 27.92
C TYR A 101 5.74 -2.11 27.36
N VAL A 102 6.14 -3.00 28.26
CA VAL A 102 6.91 -4.20 27.93
C VAL A 102 6.23 -5.42 28.52
N GLY A 103 5.91 -6.38 27.65
CA GLY A 103 5.31 -7.66 28.01
C GLY A 103 6.27 -8.81 27.72
N GLY A 104 6.34 -9.80 28.61
CA GLY A 104 7.23 -10.95 28.43
C GLY A 104 7.11 -12.02 29.50
N SER A 105 8.15 -12.85 29.61
CA SER A 105 8.27 -13.94 30.60
C SER A 105 9.14 -13.56 31.81
N PHE A 106 9.63 -12.31 31.88
CA PHE A 106 10.50 -11.83 32.94
C PHE A 106 9.77 -11.76 34.29
N THR A 107 10.50 -12.07 35.36
CA THR A 107 10.00 -11.99 36.75
C THR A 107 10.60 -10.85 37.55
N GLU A 108 11.31 -9.93 36.88
CA GLU A 108 11.95 -8.77 37.50
C GLU A 108 12.25 -7.68 36.46
N ALA A 109 12.01 -6.42 36.84
CA ALA A 109 12.41 -5.25 36.07
C ALA A 109 13.10 -4.20 36.96
N GLY A 110 14.20 -3.63 36.47
CA GLY A 110 14.93 -2.57 37.15
C GLY A 110 15.56 -2.95 38.50
N GLY A 111 15.79 -4.25 38.76
CA GLY A 111 16.24 -4.73 40.07
C GLY A 111 15.11 -4.93 41.09
N ASN A 112 13.85 -4.87 40.65
CA ASN A 112 12.67 -4.97 41.51
C ASN A 112 11.81 -6.18 41.11
N GLY A 113 11.89 -7.24 41.93
CA GLY A 113 11.12 -8.47 41.73
C GLY A 113 9.60 -8.33 41.92
N SER A 114 9.09 -7.16 42.33
CA SER A 114 7.65 -6.87 42.33
C SER A 114 7.14 -6.38 40.98
N ILE A 115 8.02 -6.16 40.00
CA ILE A 115 7.64 -5.77 38.63
C ILE A 115 7.89 -6.98 37.72
N GLN A 116 6.82 -7.71 37.40
CA GLN A 116 6.89 -9.00 36.69
C GLN A 116 5.95 -8.99 35.48
N PHE A 117 6.37 -9.64 34.39
CA PHE A 117 5.64 -9.94 33.15
C PHE A 117 5.11 -8.75 32.33
N LEU A 118 4.72 -7.65 32.98
CA LEU A 118 4.23 -6.41 32.41
C LEU A 118 4.85 -5.22 33.15
N ALA A 119 5.66 -4.44 32.46
CA ALA A 119 6.38 -3.30 33.02
C ALA A 119 6.18 -2.04 32.17
N LYS A 120 6.25 -0.87 32.82
CA LYS A 120 6.27 0.45 32.19
C LYS A 120 7.60 1.14 32.47
N TRP A 121 8.20 1.71 31.44
CA TRP A 121 9.36 2.61 31.55
C TRP A 121 8.91 4.03 31.21
N ASP A 122 9.09 4.96 32.15
CA ASP A 122 8.67 6.36 32.01
C ASP A 122 9.75 7.29 31.40
N GLY A 123 10.87 6.70 30.97
CA GLY A 123 12.06 7.45 30.54
C GLY A 123 13.18 7.46 31.58
N SER A 124 12.88 7.15 32.84
CA SER A 124 13.82 7.20 33.97
C SER A 124 13.73 6.00 34.92
N SER A 125 12.54 5.43 35.10
CA SER A 125 12.28 4.38 36.08
C SER A 125 11.33 3.32 35.56
N TRP A 126 11.49 2.10 36.09
CA TRP A 126 10.57 0.99 35.85
C TRP A 126 9.47 1.00 36.91
N SER A 127 8.22 0.83 36.48
CA SER A 127 7.07 0.61 37.34
C SER A 127 6.23 -0.57 36.84
N SER A 128 5.49 -1.21 37.76
CA SER A 128 4.45 -2.16 37.38
C SER A 128 3.24 -1.42 36.80
N VAL A 129 2.52 -2.04 35.85
CA VAL A 129 1.26 -1.51 35.31
C VAL A 129 0.12 -2.08 36.14
N GLY A 130 -0.52 -1.27 36.98
CA GLY A 130 -1.67 -1.72 37.79
C GLY A 130 -1.39 -2.91 38.71
N GLY A 131 -0.15 -3.10 39.15
CA GLY A 131 0.28 -4.29 39.92
C GLY A 131 0.72 -5.48 39.07
N GLY A 132 0.48 -5.45 37.76
CA GLY A 132 0.98 -6.43 36.78
C GLY A 132 0.02 -7.57 36.52
N VAL A 133 0.54 -8.63 35.93
CA VAL A 133 -0.16 -9.91 35.69
C VAL A 133 0.69 -11.05 36.25
N ASN A 134 0.15 -12.25 36.38
CA ASN A 134 0.87 -13.36 37.05
C ASN A 134 1.54 -14.38 36.12
N ASN A 135 1.52 -14.17 34.80
CA ASN A 135 2.15 -15.05 33.83
C ASN A 135 2.52 -14.28 32.55
N THR A 136 3.17 -14.99 31.62
CA THR A 136 3.72 -14.46 30.38
C THR A 136 2.72 -13.65 29.56
N VAL A 137 3.12 -12.43 29.22
CA VAL A 137 2.42 -11.56 28.26
C VAL A 137 2.94 -11.83 26.84
N THR A 138 2.03 -11.94 25.89
CA THR A 138 2.34 -12.22 24.47
C THR A 138 2.01 -11.05 23.56
N ASN A 139 0.97 -10.28 23.84
CA ASN A 139 0.53 -9.17 23.00
C ASN A 139 0.09 -7.96 23.84
N LEU A 140 0.37 -6.77 23.32
CA LEU A 140 -0.05 -5.48 23.86
C LEU A 140 -0.64 -4.64 22.73
N ILE A 141 -1.75 -3.96 22.98
CA ILE A 141 -2.32 -2.99 22.05
C ILE A 141 -3.06 -1.89 22.81
N PHE A 142 -3.00 -0.66 22.31
CA PHE A 142 -3.88 0.42 22.78
C PHE A 142 -5.16 0.44 21.96
N PHE A 143 -6.30 0.58 22.64
CA PHE A 143 -7.61 0.75 22.01
C PHE A 143 -8.47 1.67 22.88
N ASN A 144 -8.98 2.76 22.31
CA ASN A 144 -9.70 3.82 23.04
C ASN A 144 -8.93 4.33 24.27
N ASP A 145 -7.65 4.65 24.09
CA ASP A 145 -6.70 5.11 25.14
C ASP A 145 -6.39 4.09 26.26
N ASP A 146 -7.06 2.95 26.27
CA ASP A 146 -6.87 1.89 27.25
C ASP A 146 -5.87 0.84 26.75
N LEU A 147 -5.07 0.27 27.66
CA LEU A 147 -4.12 -0.79 27.33
C LEU A 147 -4.79 -2.16 27.42
N TYR A 148 -4.78 -2.90 26.32
CA TYR A 148 -5.22 -4.30 26.26
C TYR A 148 -4.00 -5.22 26.31
N VAL A 149 -4.03 -6.15 27.24
CA VAL A 149 -2.92 -7.07 27.54
C VAL A 149 -3.43 -8.48 27.33
N ALA A 150 -2.78 -9.24 26.42
CA ALA A 150 -3.09 -10.64 26.22
C ALA A 150 -1.89 -11.55 26.53
N GLY A 151 -2.16 -12.74 27.07
CA GLY A 151 -1.13 -13.66 27.52
C GLY A 151 -1.67 -14.94 28.15
N TYR A 152 -0.83 -15.64 28.90
CA TYR A 152 -1.13 -16.90 29.58
C TYR A 152 -1.52 -16.72 31.06
N PHE A 153 -1.83 -15.50 31.47
CA PHE A 153 -2.16 -15.17 32.86
C PHE A 153 -3.59 -15.53 33.20
N ASP A 154 -3.83 -15.83 34.48
CA ASP A 154 -5.16 -16.06 35.05
C ASP A 154 -5.49 -15.05 36.17
N GLN A 155 -4.54 -14.17 36.52
CA GLN A 155 -4.73 -13.11 37.50
C GLN A 155 -4.03 -11.81 37.08
N VAL A 156 -4.59 -10.69 37.53
CA VAL A 156 -4.06 -9.33 37.38
C VAL A 156 -4.04 -8.58 38.72
N GLY A 157 -3.21 -7.53 38.80
CA GLY A 157 -3.13 -6.65 39.96
C GLY A 157 -2.91 -7.38 41.28
N ALA A 158 -3.77 -7.11 42.27
CA ALA A 158 -3.70 -7.73 43.60
C ALA A 158 -4.38 -9.11 43.67
N GLY A 159 -4.39 -9.88 42.58
CA GLY A 159 -4.96 -11.23 42.50
C GLY A 159 -6.38 -11.30 41.93
N GLU A 160 -6.80 -10.30 41.17
CA GLU A 160 -8.09 -10.28 40.48
C GLU A 160 -8.13 -11.35 39.38
N SER A 161 -9.15 -12.21 39.36
CA SER A 161 -9.28 -13.29 38.37
C SER A 161 -9.76 -12.79 37.01
N ILE A 162 -8.85 -12.21 36.23
CA ILE A 162 -9.06 -11.84 34.82
C ILE A 162 -8.08 -12.67 34.00
N LEU A 163 -8.62 -13.49 33.10
CA LEU A 163 -7.87 -14.51 32.36
C LEU A 163 -7.58 -14.03 30.93
N LEU A 164 -6.35 -14.28 30.47
CA LEU A 164 -5.89 -14.27 29.08
C LEU A 164 -5.98 -12.94 28.30
N LEU A 165 -6.96 -12.08 28.58
CA LEU A 165 -7.14 -10.74 28.02
C LEU A 165 -7.66 -9.80 29.11
N ALA A 166 -6.89 -8.77 29.43
CA ALA A 166 -7.24 -7.76 30.42
C ALA A 166 -7.15 -6.35 29.83
N LYS A 167 -8.03 -5.47 30.29
CA LYS A 167 -8.04 -4.04 29.96
C LYS A 167 -7.57 -3.24 31.17
N TRP A 168 -6.60 -2.35 30.96
CA TRP A 168 -6.13 -1.36 31.93
C TRP A 168 -6.51 0.05 31.48
N ASP A 169 -7.32 0.73 32.29
CA ASP A 169 -7.83 2.09 31.99
C ASP A 169 -6.95 3.23 32.54
N GLY A 170 -5.75 2.89 33.02
CA GLY A 170 -4.88 3.82 33.74
C GLY A 170 -5.04 3.75 35.27
N SER A 171 -6.12 3.15 35.78
CA SER A 171 -6.39 3.06 37.22
C SER A 171 -6.89 1.68 37.67
N ASN A 172 -7.68 0.99 36.86
CA ASN A 172 -8.32 -0.28 37.19
C ASN A 172 -8.14 -1.31 36.08
N TRP A 173 -8.07 -2.56 36.51
CA TRP A 173 -8.21 -3.70 35.62
C TRP A 173 -9.68 -4.03 35.41
N SER A 174 -10.00 -4.48 34.19
CA SER A 174 -11.31 -5.03 33.88
C SER A 174 -11.20 -6.11 32.81
N SER A 175 -12.13 -7.07 32.83
CA SER A 175 -12.30 -8.03 31.74
C SER A 175 -13.16 -7.37 30.65
N PRO A 176 -12.70 -7.29 29.38
CA PRO A 176 -13.51 -6.71 28.31
C PRO A 176 -14.70 -7.63 28.03
N ASP A 177 -15.90 -7.23 28.48
CA ASP A 177 -17.15 -7.99 28.26
C ASP A 177 -16.98 -9.49 28.54
N GLN A 178 -16.66 -9.87 29.79
CA GLN A 178 -16.36 -11.26 30.22
C GLN A 178 -15.11 -11.91 29.58
N GLY A 179 -14.46 -11.27 28.62
CA GLY A 179 -13.19 -11.70 28.03
C GLY A 179 -13.33 -12.81 27.01
N VAL A 180 -12.24 -13.56 26.84
CA VAL A 180 -12.14 -14.74 25.95
C VAL A 180 -11.66 -15.94 26.76
N ASP A 181 -11.95 -17.15 26.28
CA ASP A 181 -11.67 -18.39 27.01
C ASP A 181 -10.36 -19.11 26.61
N ASN A 182 -9.64 -18.60 25.61
CA ASN A 182 -8.35 -19.15 25.19
C ASN A 182 -7.44 -18.06 24.58
N ILE A 183 -6.21 -18.46 24.24
CA ILE A 183 -5.11 -17.58 23.84
C ILE A 183 -5.47 -16.76 22.60
N ILE A 184 -5.08 -15.48 22.63
CA ILE A 184 -5.09 -14.57 21.49
C ILE A 184 -3.70 -14.54 20.86
N TYR A 185 -3.64 -14.81 19.56
CA TYR A 185 -2.40 -14.76 18.77
C TYR A 185 -2.17 -13.40 18.13
N SER A 186 -3.24 -12.71 17.72
CA SER A 186 -3.13 -11.44 17.01
C SER A 186 -4.23 -10.47 17.45
N MET A 187 -3.85 -9.21 17.65
CA MET A 187 -4.75 -8.10 17.92
C MET A 187 -4.51 -7.00 16.90
N GLN A 188 -5.59 -6.43 16.36
CA GLN A 188 -5.51 -5.37 15.35
C GLN A 188 -6.64 -4.35 15.55
N VAL A 189 -6.30 -3.09 15.72
CA VAL A 189 -7.27 -1.99 15.71
C VAL A 189 -7.51 -1.55 14.26
N LYS A 190 -8.78 -1.34 13.91
CA LYS A 190 -9.23 -0.70 12.67
C LYS A 190 -10.37 0.25 13.02
N GLU A 191 -10.17 1.54 12.77
CA GLU A 191 -11.11 2.60 13.20
C GLU A 191 -11.43 2.43 14.70
N ASP A 192 -12.71 2.44 15.08
CA ASP A 192 -13.17 2.33 16.46
C ASP A 192 -13.44 0.87 16.88
N THR A 193 -12.72 -0.10 16.28
CA THR A 193 -12.94 -1.53 16.54
C THR A 193 -11.62 -2.27 16.75
N LEU A 194 -11.56 -3.03 17.85
CA LEU A 194 -10.48 -3.98 18.11
C LEU A 194 -10.88 -5.36 17.56
N PHE A 195 -10.08 -5.90 16.66
CA PHE A 195 -10.19 -7.28 16.18
C PHE A 195 -9.20 -8.17 16.91
N VAL A 196 -9.64 -9.36 17.30
CA VAL A 196 -8.78 -10.38 17.92
C VAL A 196 -8.92 -11.70 17.18
N GLY A 197 -7.79 -12.40 17.04
CA GLY A 197 -7.69 -13.71 16.43
C GLY A 197 -6.89 -14.67 17.32
N GLY A 198 -7.34 -15.91 17.47
CA GLY A 198 -6.67 -16.89 18.31
C GLY A 198 -7.36 -18.26 18.37
N GLU A 199 -7.16 -18.98 19.48
CA GLU A 199 -7.71 -20.33 19.72
C GLU A 199 -8.98 -20.34 20.58
N PHE A 200 -9.52 -19.16 20.90
CA PHE A 200 -10.70 -19.04 21.76
C PHE A 200 -11.93 -19.68 21.13
N THR A 201 -12.71 -20.35 21.97
CA THR A 201 -13.98 -20.98 21.64
C THR A 201 -15.19 -20.17 22.11
N SER A 202 -14.96 -19.10 22.88
CA SER A 202 -15.98 -18.18 23.37
C SER A 202 -15.39 -16.78 23.59
N ALA A 203 -16.18 -15.76 23.31
CA ALA A 203 -15.91 -14.36 23.66
C ALA A 203 -17.22 -13.72 24.15
N GLY A 204 -17.20 -12.87 25.18
CA GLY A 204 -18.47 -12.28 25.67
C GLY A 204 -19.36 -13.24 26.45
N GLY A 205 -18.86 -14.44 26.79
CA GLY A 205 -19.71 -15.54 27.24
C GLY A 205 -20.53 -16.20 26.11
N HIS A 206 -20.27 -15.81 24.85
CA HIS A 206 -20.95 -16.32 23.67
C HIS A 206 -20.11 -17.41 22.95
N PRO A 207 -20.48 -18.71 23.06
CA PRO A 207 -19.73 -19.81 22.46
C PRO A 207 -19.80 -19.86 20.92
N ASP A 208 -20.65 -19.04 20.30
CA ASP A 208 -20.73 -18.88 18.84
C ASP A 208 -19.74 -17.83 18.30
N ILE A 209 -19.07 -17.08 19.18
CA ILE A 209 -17.98 -16.16 18.86
C ILE A 209 -16.66 -16.85 19.18
N ARG A 210 -16.06 -17.47 18.16
CA ARG A 210 -14.83 -18.27 18.27
C ARG A 210 -13.82 -17.91 17.19
N PHE A 211 -12.54 -18.09 17.50
CA PHE A 211 -11.34 -17.89 16.66
C PHE A 211 -11.11 -16.47 16.12
N ILE A 212 -12.16 -15.71 15.79
CA ILE A 212 -12.11 -14.30 15.42
C ILE A 212 -13.30 -13.54 16.00
N ALA A 213 -13.03 -12.39 16.60
CA ALA A 213 -14.03 -11.52 17.20
C ALA A 213 -13.69 -10.04 16.96
N LYS A 214 -14.71 -9.20 16.99
CA LYS A 214 -14.56 -7.74 16.99
C LYS A 214 -15.15 -7.15 18.27
N TYR A 215 -14.47 -6.19 18.86
CA TYR A 215 -14.84 -5.52 20.11
C TYR A 215 -15.10 -4.04 19.86
N SER A 216 -16.26 -3.57 20.32
CA SER A 216 -16.69 -2.18 20.14
C SER A 216 -16.19 -1.22 21.23
N GLY A 217 -15.45 -1.72 22.23
CA GLY A 217 -15.20 -0.99 23.49
C GLY A 217 -16.17 -1.36 24.61
N SER A 218 -17.24 -2.09 24.28
CA SER A 218 -18.27 -2.48 25.26
C SER A 218 -18.76 -3.91 25.11
N ALA A 219 -18.75 -4.48 23.90
CA ALA A 219 -19.25 -5.83 23.66
C ALA A 219 -18.47 -6.54 22.55
N TRP A 220 -18.38 -7.87 22.66
CA TRP A 220 -17.86 -8.73 21.60
C TRP A 220 -18.93 -9.06 20.57
N PHE A 221 -18.54 -9.05 19.30
CA PHE A 221 -19.38 -9.45 18.19
C PHE A 221 -18.64 -10.41 17.27
N LYS A 222 -19.42 -11.27 16.62
CA LYS A 222 -18.94 -12.12 15.54
C LYS A 222 -18.51 -11.28 14.33
N VAL A 223 -17.46 -11.71 13.63
CA VAL A 223 -17.05 -11.13 12.34
C VAL A 223 -17.75 -11.88 11.20
N GLY A 224 -18.88 -11.34 10.74
CA GLY A 224 -19.74 -12.03 9.77
C GLY A 224 -20.20 -13.39 10.30
N GLY A 225 -19.99 -14.45 9.52
CA GLY A 225 -20.25 -15.83 9.95
C GLY A 225 -19.13 -16.49 10.76
N GLY A 226 -18.03 -15.78 11.06
CA GLY A 226 -16.82 -16.31 11.71
C GLY A 226 -15.98 -17.19 10.79
N VAL A 227 -14.97 -17.86 11.36
CA VAL A 227 -14.14 -18.87 10.69
C VAL A 227 -14.26 -20.22 11.41
N ASP A 228 -13.78 -21.30 10.78
CA ASP A 228 -13.92 -22.67 11.29
C ASP A 228 -12.68 -23.23 12.03
N ALA A 229 -11.57 -22.49 12.08
CA ALA A 229 -10.38 -22.86 12.86
C ALA A 229 -9.60 -21.61 13.34
N PRO A 230 -8.59 -21.77 14.21
CA PRO A 230 -7.84 -20.66 14.80
C PRO A 230 -7.23 -19.66 13.79
N VAL A 231 -7.24 -18.39 14.18
CA VAL A 231 -6.61 -17.28 13.45
C VAL A 231 -5.24 -16.97 14.03
N SER A 232 -4.21 -16.95 13.18
CA SER A 232 -2.81 -16.71 13.58
C SER A 232 -2.38 -15.27 13.32
N ALA A 233 -2.93 -14.59 12.31
CA ALA A 233 -2.53 -13.24 11.95
C ALA A 233 -3.70 -12.40 11.42
N LEU A 234 -3.68 -11.12 11.79
CA LEU A 234 -4.60 -10.08 11.31
C LEU A 234 -3.79 -8.93 10.70
N SER A 235 -4.32 -8.32 9.64
CA SER A 235 -3.79 -7.06 9.09
C SER A 235 -4.94 -6.22 8.56
N ALA A 236 -5.00 -4.93 8.90
CA ALA A 236 -6.09 -4.05 8.51
C ALA A 236 -5.63 -2.92 7.60
N THR A 237 -6.51 -2.53 6.67
CA THR A 237 -6.44 -1.27 5.89
C THR A 237 -7.71 -0.47 6.16
N GLY A 238 -7.85 0.73 5.59
CA GLY A 238 -9.11 1.48 5.71
C GLY A 238 -10.31 0.71 5.16
N SER A 239 -10.11 -0.10 4.13
CA SER A 239 -11.19 -0.81 3.42
C SER A 239 -11.40 -2.25 3.90
N TYR A 240 -10.35 -2.93 4.37
CA TYR A 240 -10.42 -4.38 4.58
C TYR A 240 -9.72 -4.84 5.86
N LEU A 241 -10.16 -6.00 6.37
CA LEU A 241 -9.41 -6.83 7.31
C LEU A 241 -8.97 -8.11 6.58
N TYR A 242 -7.67 -8.34 6.54
CA TYR A 242 -7.04 -9.55 6.05
C TYR A 242 -6.82 -10.50 7.22
N VAL A 243 -7.21 -11.76 7.05
CA VAL A 243 -7.21 -12.76 8.12
C VAL A 243 -6.50 -14.00 7.61
N ALA A 244 -5.53 -14.48 8.40
CA ALA A 244 -4.80 -15.71 8.14
C ALA A 244 -4.86 -16.67 9.33
N GLY A 245 -4.85 -17.98 9.06
CA GLY A 245 -4.93 -18.99 10.10
C GLY A 245 -5.02 -20.42 9.57
N ALA A 246 -5.45 -21.34 10.42
CA ALA A 246 -5.64 -22.75 10.09
C ALA A 246 -7.01 -23.08 9.46
N PHE A 247 -7.84 -22.06 9.23
CA PHE A 247 -9.24 -22.22 8.81
C PHE A 247 -9.35 -22.66 7.34
N SER A 248 -10.44 -23.36 7.02
CA SER A 248 -10.81 -23.76 5.66
C SER A 248 -12.00 -22.97 5.12
N ASN A 249 -12.77 -22.35 6.02
CA ASN A 249 -13.99 -21.62 5.71
C ASN A 249 -14.09 -20.30 6.49
N ALA A 250 -14.58 -19.26 5.81
CA ALA A 250 -14.89 -17.95 6.39
C ALA A 250 -16.32 -17.54 6.02
N GLY A 251 -17.23 -17.55 6.99
CA GLY A 251 -18.62 -17.15 6.82
C GLY A 251 -19.37 -17.87 5.70
N GLY A 252 -19.10 -19.15 5.48
CA GLY A 252 -19.66 -19.97 4.41
C GLY A 252 -18.83 -19.97 3.13
N VAL A 253 -17.86 -19.07 2.99
CA VAL A 253 -16.95 -19.00 1.83
C VAL A 253 -15.78 -19.96 2.05
N SER A 254 -15.52 -20.86 1.09
CA SER A 254 -14.30 -21.69 1.11
C SER A 254 -13.10 -20.78 0.86
N ALA A 255 -12.27 -20.60 1.88
CA ALA A 255 -11.13 -19.70 1.88
C ALA A 255 -10.00 -20.30 2.74
N PRO A 256 -9.33 -21.36 2.26
CA PRO A 256 -8.28 -22.01 3.05
C PRO A 256 -7.15 -21.05 3.41
N HIS A 257 -6.88 -20.94 4.71
CA HIS A 257 -5.80 -20.21 5.36
C HIS A 257 -5.79 -18.68 5.20
N VAL A 258 -6.54 -18.11 4.26
CA VAL A 258 -6.55 -16.67 4.02
C VAL A 258 -7.89 -16.19 3.48
N ALA A 259 -8.42 -15.14 4.10
CA ALA A 259 -9.67 -14.51 3.71
C ALA A 259 -9.64 -13.00 3.91
N LEU A 260 -10.52 -12.34 3.17
CA LEU A 260 -10.75 -10.90 3.20
C LEU A 260 -12.12 -10.61 3.81
N TRP A 261 -12.19 -9.66 4.75
CA TRP A 261 -13.43 -9.11 5.28
C TRP A 261 -13.56 -7.63 4.94
N ASN A 262 -14.66 -7.24 4.30
CA ASN A 262 -14.92 -5.86 3.86
C ASN A 262 -15.83 -5.07 4.81
N GLY A 263 -16.15 -5.61 5.99
CA GLY A 263 -17.13 -5.02 6.91
C GLY A 263 -18.53 -5.64 6.83
N GLN A 264 -18.85 -6.35 5.73
CA GLN A 264 -20.17 -6.94 5.48
C GLN A 264 -20.11 -8.42 5.09
N SER A 265 -19.16 -8.81 4.24
CA SER A 265 -19.01 -10.16 3.71
C SER A 265 -17.56 -10.61 3.68
N TRP A 266 -17.40 -11.94 3.79
CA TRP A 266 -16.13 -12.61 3.57
C TRP A 266 -15.91 -12.84 2.06
N SER A 267 -14.66 -12.80 1.64
CA SER A 267 -14.23 -13.18 0.29
C SER A 267 -12.98 -14.03 0.37
N ALA A 268 -12.91 -15.07 -0.46
CA ALA A 268 -11.69 -15.86 -0.61
C ALA A 268 -10.64 -15.03 -1.35
N MET A 269 -9.37 -15.22 -1.00
CA MET A 269 -8.25 -14.65 -1.75
C MET A 269 -7.67 -15.74 -2.63
N GLY A 270 -8.22 -15.91 -3.83
CA GLY A 270 -7.94 -17.06 -4.70
C GLY A 270 -8.46 -18.38 -4.10
N THR A 271 -7.77 -19.49 -4.39
CA THR A 271 -8.10 -20.85 -3.93
C THR A 271 -7.47 -21.23 -2.56
N GLY A 272 -6.89 -20.27 -1.83
CA GLY A 272 -6.19 -20.52 -0.56
C GLY A 272 -4.70 -20.86 -0.73
N THR A 273 -4.03 -21.29 0.34
CA THR A 273 -2.59 -21.65 0.32
C THR A 273 -2.34 -23.13 0.51
N SER A 274 -1.17 -23.62 0.10
CA SER A 274 -0.73 -24.99 0.38
C SER A 274 -0.17 -25.21 1.79
N GLY A 275 -0.06 -24.14 2.60
CA GLY A 275 0.49 -24.18 3.94
C GLY A 275 0.26 -22.87 4.70
N GLU A 276 0.73 -22.81 5.93
CA GLU A 276 0.40 -21.73 6.88
C GLU A 276 0.97 -20.37 6.46
N ILE A 277 0.15 -19.32 6.62
CA ILE A 277 0.59 -17.92 6.58
C ILE A 277 0.89 -17.49 8.02
N LYS A 278 2.12 -17.01 8.24
CA LYS A 278 2.61 -16.55 9.55
C LYS A 278 2.56 -15.05 9.72
N SER A 279 2.58 -14.30 8.62
CA SER A 279 2.56 -12.85 8.65
C SER A 279 1.79 -12.29 7.47
N LEU A 280 1.00 -11.26 7.75
CA LEU A 280 0.29 -10.47 6.76
C LEU A 280 0.73 -9.01 6.90
N ALA A 281 0.88 -8.33 5.78
CA ALA A 281 1.12 -6.89 5.75
C ALA A 281 0.31 -6.25 4.62
N ALA A 282 -0.63 -5.36 4.96
CA ALA A 282 -1.52 -4.76 3.98
C ALA A 282 -1.48 -3.23 3.97
N SER A 283 -1.64 -2.63 2.78
CA SER A 283 -1.80 -1.19 2.57
C SER A 283 -2.63 -0.92 1.31
N GLY A 284 -3.67 -0.09 1.45
CA GLY A 284 -4.67 0.11 0.41
C GLY A 284 -5.34 -1.23 0.01
N ASN A 285 -5.25 -1.57 -1.27
CA ASN A 285 -5.72 -2.85 -1.81
C ASN A 285 -4.62 -3.92 -1.90
N THR A 286 -3.38 -3.59 -1.51
CA THR A 286 -2.28 -4.53 -1.57
C THR A 286 -2.12 -5.27 -0.24
N CYS A 287 -2.02 -6.58 -0.30
CA CYS A 287 -1.67 -7.41 0.85
C CYS A 287 -0.51 -8.33 0.49
N TYR A 288 0.42 -8.49 1.42
CA TYR A 288 1.52 -9.43 1.32
C TYR A 288 1.30 -10.55 2.33
N ALA A 289 1.49 -11.78 1.87
CA ALA A 289 1.44 -12.97 2.71
C ALA A 289 2.83 -13.59 2.80
N GLY A 290 3.25 -13.92 4.02
CA GLY A 290 4.51 -14.58 4.31
C GLY A 290 4.28 -15.78 5.22
N GLY A 291 4.89 -16.92 4.92
CA GLY A 291 4.71 -18.13 5.73
C GLY A 291 5.51 -19.33 5.26
N THR A 292 4.92 -20.52 5.37
CA THR A 292 5.45 -21.80 4.89
C THR A 292 4.48 -22.39 3.86
N PHE A 293 4.60 -21.99 2.60
CA PHE A 293 3.76 -22.49 1.51
C PHE A 293 4.56 -22.56 0.20
N SER A 294 4.09 -23.38 -0.75
CA SER A 294 4.65 -23.52 -2.10
C SER A 294 3.66 -23.15 -3.20
N SER A 295 2.40 -22.87 -2.82
CA SER A 295 1.43 -22.21 -3.69
C SER A 295 0.41 -21.40 -2.89
N ILE A 296 -0.13 -20.38 -3.54
CA ILE A 296 -1.17 -19.49 -3.02
C ILE A 296 -2.08 -19.02 -4.16
N GLY A 297 -3.38 -19.24 -4.02
CA GLY A 297 -4.31 -19.16 -5.14
C GLY A 297 -3.89 -20.11 -6.26
N SER A 298 -3.88 -19.60 -7.49
CA SER A 298 -3.38 -20.31 -8.68
C SER A 298 -1.89 -20.08 -8.93
N VAL A 299 -1.16 -19.47 -7.99
CA VAL A 299 0.26 -19.11 -8.16
C VAL A 299 1.14 -20.12 -7.43
N THR A 300 2.10 -20.70 -8.15
CA THR A 300 3.19 -21.48 -7.56
C THR A 300 4.31 -20.52 -7.15
N THR A 301 4.51 -20.33 -5.85
CA THR A 301 5.57 -19.49 -5.30
C THR A 301 5.85 -19.91 -3.86
N ASP A 302 7.11 -19.81 -3.46
CA ASP A 302 7.56 -20.26 -2.16
C ASP A 302 7.51 -19.13 -1.14
N ASN A 303 6.73 -19.36 -0.08
CA ASN A 303 6.75 -18.67 1.22
C ASN A 303 6.37 -17.18 1.23
N ILE A 304 6.29 -16.52 0.08
CA ILE A 304 5.90 -15.11 -0.01
C ILE A 304 5.13 -14.80 -1.31
N ALA A 305 4.06 -14.03 -1.18
CA ALA A 305 3.28 -13.55 -2.32
C ALA A 305 2.63 -12.20 -2.05
N LYS A 306 2.19 -11.55 -3.13
CA LYS A 306 1.46 -10.29 -3.09
C LYS A 306 0.06 -10.50 -3.68
N SER A 307 -0.93 -9.83 -3.11
CA SER A 307 -2.30 -9.78 -3.62
C SER A 307 -2.75 -8.34 -3.82
N ASN A 308 -3.63 -8.14 -4.80
CA ASN A 308 -4.40 -6.91 -5.02
C ASN A 308 -5.83 -6.97 -4.43
N GLY A 309 -6.13 -8.00 -3.63
CA GLY A 309 -7.47 -8.25 -3.06
C GLY A 309 -8.33 -9.25 -3.83
N SER A 310 -7.97 -9.60 -5.07
CA SER A 310 -8.70 -10.60 -5.88
C SER A 310 -7.80 -11.69 -6.45
N SER A 311 -6.57 -11.35 -6.85
CA SER A 311 -5.56 -12.29 -7.37
C SER A 311 -4.29 -12.25 -6.55
N TRP A 312 -3.52 -13.35 -6.61
CA TRP A 312 -2.17 -13.45 -6.09
C TRP A 312 -1.15 -13.33 -7.21
N GLU A 313 0.06 -12.90 -6.87
CA GLU A 313 1.23 -12.84 -7.71
C GLU A 313 2.46 -13.30 -6.92
N ALA A 314 3.35 -14.02 -7.58
CA ALA A 314 4.63 -14.43 -7.02
C ALA A 314 5.53 -13.21 -6.84
N LEU A 315 6.27 -13.15 -5.73
CA LEU A 315 7.33 -12.17 -5.57
C LEU A 315 8.65 -12.82 -6.01
N GLY A 316 9.00 -12.62 -7.28
CA GLY A 316 10.13 -13.31 -7.91
C GLY A 316 10.07 -14.82 -7.69
N ASP A 317 11.20 -15.42 -7.34
CA ASP A 317 11.30 -16.85 -7.00
C ASP A 317 10.92 -17.17 -5.54
N GLY A 318 10.29 -16.23 -4.82
CA GLY A 318 9.93 -16.41 -3.40
C GLY A 318 11.15 -16.41 -2.47
N THR A 319 11.06 -17.12 -1.33
CA THR A 319 12.19 -17.35 -0.41
C THR A 319 12.48 -18.83 -0.26
N ASN A 320 13.76 -19.22 -0.09
CA ASN A 320 14.14 -20.63 0.10
C ASN A 320 13.92 -21.16 1.54
N GLY A 321 13.16 -20.43 2.34
CA GLY A 321 12.86 -20.73 3.72
C GLY A 321 11.70 -19.87 4.22
N VAL A 322 11.27 -20.12 5.44
CA VAL A 322 10.06 -19.51 6.02
C VAL A 322 10.13 -17.99 6.11
N VAL A 323 9.03 -17.31 5.79
CA VAL A 323 8.82 -15.90 6.15
C VAL A 323 8.04 -15.84 7.45
N ASN A 324 8.61 -15.20 8.48
CA ASN A 324 7.99 -15.07 9.80
C ASN A 324 7.42 -13.67 10.07
N SER A 325 7.86 -12.65 9.34
CA SER A 325 7.44 -11.26 9.56
C SER A 325 7.48 -10.46 8.27
N LEU A 326 6.48 -9.61 8.09
CA LEU A 326 6.36 -8.65 7.00
C LEU A 326 6.11 -7.25 7.58
N CYS A 327 6.70 -6.23 6.96
CA CYS A 327 6.50 -4.82 7.33
C CYS A 327 6.47 -3.91 6.09
N LEU A 328 5.73 -2.80 6.15
CA LEU A 328 5.50 -1.87 5.04
C LEU A 328 6.21 -0.51 5.20
N GLY A 329 6.28 0.25 4.10
CA GLY A 329 7.10 1.46 3.86
C GLY A 329 8.01 1.26 2.63
N SER A 330 8.57 0.07 2.55
CA SER A 330 8.84 -0.76 1.37
C SER A 330 8.61 -2.20 1.87
N LEU A 331 8.29 -3.18 1.03
CA LEU A 331 8.06 -4.53 1.56
C LEU A 331 9.36 -5.06 2.18
N LEU A 332 9.37 -5.17 3.51
CA LEU A 332 10.44 -5.83 4.24
C LEU A 332 9.97 -7.21 4.66
N VAL A 333 10.86 -8.17 4.51
CA VAL A 333 10.61 -9.59 4.70
C VAL A 333 11.63 -10.11 5.70
N GLY A 334 11.17 -10.59 6.84
CA GLY A 334 11.99 -11.23 7.87
C GLY A 334 11.64 -12.71 8.00
N GLY A 335 12.62 -13.58 8.14
CA GLY A 335 12.38 -15.01 8.15
C GLY A 335 13.63 -15.86 8.34
N GLY A 336 13.46 -17.18 8.24
CA GLY A 336 14.55 -18.15 8.28
C GLY A 336 14.91 -18.61 6.87
N PHE A 337 15.43 -17.71 6.04
CA PHE A 337 15.80 -17.98 4.64
C PHE A 337 17.21 -17.47 4.33
N ALA A 338 17.90 -18.13 3.40
CA ALA A 338 19.21 -17.67 2.91
C ALA A 338 19.06 -16.79 1.66
N THR A 339 18.06 -17.07 0.82
CA THR A 339 17.80 -16.35 -0.43
C THR A 339 16.36 -15.85 -0.51
N ALA A 340 16.19 -14.72 -1.19
CA ALA A 340 14.91 -14.12 -1.52
C ALA A 340 14.97 -13.60 -2.96
N GLY A 341 14.05 -14.03 -3.84
CA GLY A 341 14.04 -13.69 -5.25
C GLY A 341 15.35 -14.06 -5.96
N SER A 342 15.88 -15.26 -5.64
CA SER A 342 17.20 -15.75 -6.08
C SER A 342 18.41 -14.90 -5.68
N LYS A 343 18.23 -13.92 -4.79
CA LYS A 343 19.32 -13.09 -4.26
C LYS A 343 19.71 -13.53 -2.86
N PRO A 344 21.01 -13.65 -2.54
CA PRO A 344 21.49 -13.80 -1.16
C PRO A 344 20.91 -12.67 -0.29
N SER A 345 20.17 -13.04 0.75
CA SER A 345 19.45 -12.08 1.60
C SER A 345 19.64 -12.35 3.10
N SER A 346 19.93 -13.59 3.49
CA SER A 346 20.30 -13.96 4.87
C SER A 346 19.30 -13.44 5.93
N ASN A 347 18.09 -14.00 5.96
CA ASN A 347 17.00 -13.77 6.91
C ASN A 347 16.24 -12.45 6.77
N ILE A 348 16.78 -11.45 6.07
CA ILE A 348 16.10 -10.19 5.82
C ILE A 348 16.21 -9.80 4.35
N ALA A 349 15.07 -9.58 3.71
CA ALA A 349 14.99 -9.07 2.35
C ALA A 349 14.15 -7.79 2.30
N LYS A 350 14.51 -6.91 1.37
CA LYS A 350 13.62 -5.83 0.92
C LYS A 350 13.15 -6.20 -0.48
N TRP A 351 11.85 -6.38 -0.63
CA TRP A 351 11.25 -6.24 -1.94
C TRP A 351 11.07 -4.76 -2.21
N ASN A 352 11.82 -4.26 -3.20
CA ASN A 352 11.33 -3.14 -3.96
C ASN A 352 10.10 -3.69 -4.66
N ALA A 353 8.95 -3.60 -3.99
CA ALA A 353 7.69 -3.87 -4.64
C ALA A 353 7.65 -2.88 -5.79
N GLU A 354 8.01 -3.34 -6.99
CA GLU A 354 7.55 -2.66 -8.17
C GLU A 354 6.03 -2.64 -7.98
N SER A 355 5.51 -1.43 -7.81
CA SER A 355 4.13 -1.10 -8.11
C SER A 355 3.74 -1.98 -9.30
N PHE A 356 2.59 -2.64 -9.27
CA PHE A 356 2.18 -3.47 -10.41
C PHE A 356 2.38 -2.61 -11.66
N SER A 357 3.33 -2.92 -12.53
CA SER A 357 3.73 -1.94 -13.54
C SER A 357 3.43 -2.53 -14.90
N VAL A 358 2.54 -1.85 -15.62
CA VAL A 358 2.30 -2.17 -17.02
C VAL A 358 2.81 -1.02 -17.87
N ARG A 359 3.42 -1.36 -19.01
CA ARG A 359 3.87 -0.40 -20.00
C ARG A 359 2.76 -0.17 -21.03
N VAL A 360 2.42 1.08 -21.27
CA VAL A 360 1.49 1.50 -22.32
C VAL A 360 2.24 2.31 -23.36
N GLN A 361 2.23 1.86 -24.61
CA GLN A 361 2.68 2.63 -25.76
C GLN A 361 1.48 3.07 -26.56
N VAL A 362 1.31 4.37 -26.74
CA VAL A 362 0.13 4.92 -27.38
C VAL A 362 0.49 6.14 -28.23
N LYS A 363 -0.20 6.27 -29.35
CA LYS A 363 -0.03 7.38 -30.28
C LYS A 363 -1.40 7.94 -30.65
N VAL A 364 -1.54 9.26 -30.57
CA VAL A 364 -2.78 10.00 -30.83
C VAL A 364 -2.46 11.36 -31.45
N PHE A 365 -3.36 11.87 -32.29
CA PHE A 365 -3.28 13.25 -32.78
C PHE A 365 -4.40 14.09 -32.18
N LEU A 366 -4.16 15.40 -32.10
CA LEU A 366 -5.11 16.42 -31.71
C LEU A 366 -5.46 17.25 -32.95
N GLU A 367 -6.74 17.41 -33.29
CA GLU A 367 -7.16 18.17 -34.47
C GLU A 367 -6.60 19.58 -34.50
N GLY A 368 -6.64 20.28 -33.35
CA GLY A 368 -6.27 21.68 -33.23
C GLY A 368 -4.86 22.01 -33.74
N PRO A 369 -3.81 21.45 -33.13
CA PRO A 369 -2.42 21.73 -33.53
C PRO A 369 -1.97 20.96 -34.77
N TYR A 370 -2.75 20.01 -35.30
CA TYR A 370 -2.33 19.20 -36.44
C TYR A 370 -2.16 20.02 -37.71
N ASP A 371 -1.00 19.89 -38.35
CA ASP A 371 -0.68 20.49 -39.63
C ASP A 371 -0.67 19.41 -40.72
N THR A 372 -1.63 19.50 -41.64
CA THR A 372 -1.80 18.54 -42.73
C THR A 372 -0.66 18.58 -43.76
N VAL A 373 0.16 19.64 -43.77
CA VAL A 373 1.31 19.75 -44.67
C VAL A 373 2.51 18.96 -44.15
N SER A 374 2.89 19.17 -42.88
CA SER A 374 3.99 18.43 -42.26
C SER A 374 3.60 17.02 -41.79
N GLY A 375 2.29 16.78 -41.58
CA GLY A 375 1.79 15.55 -40.98
C GLY A 375 2.06 15.43 -39.47
N GLN A 376 2.45 16.53 -38.83
CA GLN A 376 2.81 16.65 -37.41
C GLN A 376 1.94 17.71 -36.71
N MET A 377 1.97 17.72 -35.38
CA MET A 377 1.33 18.76 -34.57
C MET A 377 2.28 19.90 -34.26
N LYS A 378 1.78 21.13 -34.23
CA LYS A 378 2.57 22.32 -33.88
C LYS A 378 2.89 22.34 -32.38
N THR A 379 4.09 22.79 -32.05
CA THR A 379 4.57 22.99 -30.66
C THR A 379 4.58 24.47 -30.27
N SER A 380 3.55 25.22 -30.69
CA SER A 380 3.45 26.67 -30.46
C SER A 380 3.47 27.02 -28.97
N LEU A 381 2.82 26.20 -28.13
CA LEU A 381 2.80 26.38 -26.67
C LEU A 381 4.20 26.22 -26.05
N TYR A 382 4.97 25.22 -26.51
CA TYR A 382 6.37 25.06 -26.11
C TYR A 382 7.20 26.27 -26.55
N SER A 383 7.06 26.69 -27.82
CA SER A 383 7.83 27.80 -28.39
C SER A 383 7.58 29.13 -27.66
N ALA A 384 6.37 29.29 -27.11
CA ALA A 384 6.01 30.44 -26.28
C ALA A 384 6.39 30.28 -24.79
N GLY A 385 6.86 29.10 -24.36
CA GLY A 385 7.25 28.83 -22.98
C GLY A 385 6.08 28.80 -21.99
N ILE A 386 4.87 28.45 -22.45
CA ILE A 386 3.63 28.55 -21.65
C ILE A 386 3.04 27.20 -21.23
N ILE A 387 3.64 26.08 -21.63
CA ILE A 387 3.26 24.76 -21.08
C ILE A 387 3.67 24.74 -19.60
N PRO A 388 2.76 24.46 -18.66
CA PRO A 388 3.10 24.45 -17.24
C PRO A 388 4.08 23.32 -16.92
N LEU A 389 5.01 23.56 -16.00
CA LEU A 389 5.91 22.51 -15.49
C LEU A 389 5.18 21.49 -14.62
N THR A 390 4.03 21.86 -14.06
CA THR A 390 3.13 20.96 -13.34
C THR A 390 1.97 20.56 -14.25
N SER A 391 1.70 19.25 -14.33
CA SER A 391 0.55 18.70 -15.05
C SER A 391 -0.76 19.34 -14.58
N PRO A 392 -1.67 19.72 -15.50
CA PRO A 392 -2.95 20.33 -15.16
C PRO A 392 -4.00 19.33 -14.64
N TYR A 393 -3.71 18.02 -14.66
CA TYR A 393 -4.66 16.99 -14.23
C TYR A 393 -4.57 16.78 -12.71
N SER A 394 -5.67 17.07 -12.01
CA SER A 394 -5.79 16.90 -10.56
C SER A 394 -5.56 15.47 -10.07
N GLU A 395 -5.81 14.51 -10.96
CA GLU A 395 -5.64 13.09 -10.74
C GLU A 395 -4.16 12.73 -10.56
N ASP A 396 -3.24 13.37 -11.31
CA ASP A 396 -1.79 13.12 -11.22
C ASP A 396 -0.98 14.41 -11.47
N PRO A 397 -0.91 15.34 -10.49
CA PRO A 397 -0.32 16.67 -10.62
C PRO A 397 1.22 16.63 -10.56
N ARG A 398 1.84 15.99 -11.54
CA ARG A 398 3.30 15.80 -11.65
C ARG A 398 4.02 17.09 -12.00
N THR A 399 5.20 17.31 -11.41
CA THR A 399 6.05 18.48 -11.72
C THR A 399 7.39 18.04 -12.30
N VAL A 400 7.78 18.64 -13.42
CA VAL A 400 9.05 18.37 -14.11
C VAL A 400 9.99 19.58 -14.05
N GLY A 401 11.27 19.37 -14.33
CA GLY A 401 12.27 20.45 -14.40
C GLY A 401 12.23 21.26 -15.69
N SER A 402 11.75 20.68 -16.80
CA SER A 402 11.70 21.32 -18.12
C SER A 402 10.75 20.60 -19.06
N ILE A 403 10.24 21.30 -20.07
CA ILE A 403 9.46 20.73 -21.18
C ILE A 403 10.38 20.54 -22.40
N PRO A 404 10.46 19.35 -23.02
CA PRO A 404 11.19 19.14 -24.28
C PRO A 404 10.57 19.87 -25.49
N ALA A 405 11.38 20.13 -26.52
CA ALA A 405 11.01 21.02 -27.62
C ALA A 405 9.97 20.49 -28.61
N ASP A 406 9.82 19.18 -28.64
CA ASP A 406 8.88 18.43 -29.47
C ASP A 406 7.56 18.17 -28.74
N ILE A 407 7.39 18.63 -27.50
CA ILE A 407 6.14 18.46 -26.75
C ILE A 407 5.09 19.49 -27.21
N VAL A 408 3.90 18.97 -27.49
CA VAL A 408 2.69 19.72 -27.80
C VAL A 408 2.00 20.15 -26.51
N ASP A 409 1.73 19.21 -25.61
CA ASP A 409 1.05 19.46 -24.33
C ASP A 409 1.11 18.25 -23.36
N TRP A 410 0.52 18.41 -22.19
CA TRP A 410 0.18 17.35 -21.23
C TRP A 410 -1.08 16.58 -21.61
N VAL A 411 -1.06 15.27 -21.38
CA VAL A 411 -2.21 14.35 -21.48
C VAL A 411 -2.30 13.48 -20.24
N LEU A 412 -3.50 13.00 -19.91
CA LEU A 412 -3.70 11.98 -18.87
C LEU A 412 -4.01 10.64 -19.54
N VAL A 413 -3.16 9.65 -19.30
CA VAL A 413 -3.37 8.27 -19.75
C VAL A 413 -3.99 7.48 -18.61
N SER A 414 -5.07 6.74 -18.85
CA SER A 414 -5.68 5.89 -17.84
C SER A 414 -6.10 4.51 -18.36
N LEU A 415 -6.26 3.55 -17.46
CA LEU A 415 -6.62 2.16 -17.74
C LEU A 415 -7.99 1.83 -17.16
N ARG A 416 -8.83 1.15 -17.94
CA ARG A 416 -10.11 0.59 -17.47
C ARG A 416 -10.18 -0.90 -17.75
N VAL A 417 -10.77 -1.68 -16.84
CA VAL A 417 -10.98 -3.13 -17.01
C VAL A 417 -12.19 -3.41 -17.91
N THR A 418 -13.25 -2.62 -17.76
CA THR A 418 -14.45 -2.64 -18.59
C THR A 418 -14.67 -1.26 -19.20
N ALA A 419 -15.38 -1.17 -20.34
CA ALA A 419 -15.57 0.10 -21.04
C ALA A 419 -16.22 1.19 -20.16
N ASP A 420 -17.26 0.82 -19.40
CA ASP A 420 -17.99 1.71 -18.49
C ASP A 420 -17.43 1.71 -17.05
N GLY A 421 -16.30 1.04 -16.80
CA GLY A 421 -15.69 0.95 -15.48
C GLY A 421 -14.87 2.19 -15.11
N ALA A 422 -14.72 2.45 -13.80
CA ALA A 422 -13.82 3.50 -13.33
C ALA A 422 -12.35 3.19 -13.70
N PRO A 423 -11.50 4.21 -13.89
CA PRO A 423 -10.07 4.01 -14.08
C PRO A 423 -9.43 3.26 -12.90
N VAL A 424 -8.62 2.24 -13.20
CA VAL A 424 -7.86 1.47 -12.19
C VAL A 424 -6.42 1.96 -12.03
N ALA A 425 -5.91 2.70 -13.01
CA ALA A 425 -4.63 3.39 -12.96
C ALA A 425 -4.66 4.59 -13.91
N TYR A 426 -3.92 5.64 -13.58
CA TYR A 426 -3.74 6.82 -14.43
C TYR A 426 -2.36 7.44 -14.23
N LYS A 427 -1.90 8.19 -15.24
CA LYS A 427 -0.63 8.92 -15.19
C LYS A 427 -0.61 10.06 -16.20
N SER A 428 -0.17 11.23 -15.76
CA SER A 428 0.14 12.38 -16.60
C SER A 428 1.38 12.09 -17.43
N ALA A 429 1.33 12.45 -18.71
CA ALA A 429 2.36 12.18 -19.69
C ALA A 429 2.45 13.32 -20.71
N PHE A 430 3.52 13.33 -21.51
CA PHE A 430 3.68 14.32 -22.57
C PHE A 430 3.21 13.79 -23.91
N LEU A 431 2.52 14.63 -24.68
CA LEU A 431 2.21 14.38 -26.08
C LEU A 431 3.25 15.04 -26.98
N ARG A 432 3.96 14.26 -27.78
CA ARG A 432 4.96 14.72 -28.74
C ARG A 432 4.30 15.12 -30.07
N ASN A 433 4.96 15.98 -30.84
CA ASN A 433 4.48 16.51 -32.12
C ASN A 433 4.23 15.45 -33.21
N ASP A 434 4.90 14.30 -33.11
CA ASP A 434 4.65 13.16 -33.98
C ASP A 434 3.43 12.33 -33.54
N GLY A 435 2.80 12.66 -32.41
CA GLY A 435 1.64 12.01 -31.82
C GLY A 435 1.96 10.96 -30.76
N CYS A 436 3.23 10.60 -30.55
CA CYS A 436 3.58 9.63 -29.52
C CYS A 436 3.37 10.24 -28.13
N ILE A 437 2.77 9.47 -27.21
CA ILE A 437 2.69 9.84 -25.80
C ILE A 437 3.92 9.24 -25.10
N VAL A 438 4.73 10.09 -24.49
CA VAL A 438 6.00 9.74 -23.84
C VAL A 438 5.91 10.05 -22.34
N ALA A 439 6.75 9.39 -21.55
CA ALA A 439 6.83 9.63 -20.11
C ALA A 439 7.17 11.10 -19.80
N ASP A 440 7.05 11.48 -18.55
CA ASP A 440 7.37 12.83 -18.05
C ASP A 440 8.87 13.17 -18.04
N ASP A 441 9.72 12.25 -18.53
CA ASP A 441 11.11 12.53 -18.93
C ASP A 441 11.22 13.07 -20.37
N GLY A 442 10.14 13.04 -21.16
CA GLY A 442 10.10 13.50 -22.54
C GLY A 442 10.68 12.56 -23.58
N THR A 443 11.25 11.41 -23.20
CA THR A 443 12.03 10.55 -24.10
C THR A 443 11.62 9.09 -24.06
N THR A 444 11.14 8.59 -22.92
CA THR A 444 10.70 7.20 -22.79
C THR A 444 9.36 7.02 -23.50
N GLU A 445 9.34 6.22 -24.57
CA GLU A 445 8.18 6.07 -25.45
C GLU A 445 7.02 5.23 -24.89
N TYR A 446 7.10 4.83 -23.62
CA TYR A 446 6.03 4.11 -22.93
C TYR A 446 5.72 4.76 -21.58
N ILE A 447 4.46 4.61 -21.15
CA ILE A 447 3.99 5.07 -19.85
C ILE A 447 3.90 3.87 -18.92
N THR A 448 4.58 3.94 -17.78
CA THR A 448 4.47 2.95 -16.70
C THR A 448 3.33 3.33 -15.77
N LEU A 449 2.28 2.52 -15.72
CA LEU A 449 1.08 2.69 -14.89
C LEU A 449 1.01 1.63 -13.79
N ASN A 450 0.47 2.01 -12.62
CA ASN A 450 0.35 1.11 -11.47
C ASN A 450 -0.85 0.15 -11.59
N ALA A 451 -0.78 -0.83 -12.49
CA ALA A 451 -1.80 -1.87 -12.69
C ALA A 451 -1.15 -3.25 -12.92
N ALA A 452 -1.86 -4.32 -12.56
CA ALA A 452 -1.41 -5.70 -12.79
C ALA A 452 -1.30 -6.01 -14.29
N GLU A 453 -0.46 -6.96 -14.69
CA GLU A 453 -0.45 -7.45 -16.06
C GLU A 453 -1.83 -8.00 -16.46
N GLY A 454 -2.26 -7.73 -17.68
CA GLY A 454 -3.61 -8.07 -18.11
C GLY A 454 -4.08 -7.23 -19.29
N THR A 455 -5.36 -7.32 -19.60
CA THR A 455 -5.98 -6.60 -20.71
C THR A 455 -6.77 -5.39 -20.21
N TYR A 456 -6.51 -4.22 -20.78
CA TYR A 456 -7.14 -2.96 -20.37
C TYR A 456 -7.54 -2.11 -21.56
N TYR A 457 -8.67 -1.42 -21.44
CA TYR A 457 -8.95 -0.28 -22.31
C TYR A 457 -8.02 0.89 -21.94
N VAL A 458 -7.43 1.51 -22.94
CA VAL A 458 -6.54 2.67 -22.77
C VAL A 458 -7.34 3.93 -23.10
N VAL A 459 -7.45 4.84 -22.14
CA VAL A 459 -8.17 6.11 -22.25
C VAL A 459 -7.16 7.26 -22.27
N ILE A 460 -7.34 8.18 -23.22
CA ILE A 460 -6.56 9.41 -23.33
C ILE A 460 -7.48 10.60 -23.07
N LYS A 461 -7.11 11.40 -22.07
CA LYS A 461 -7.77 12.65 -21.72
C LYS A 461 -6.86 13.83 -22.04
N HIS A 462 -7.46 14.87 -22.61
CA HIS A 462 -6.79 16.13 -22.91
C HIS A 462 -7.65 17.31 -22.46
N ARG A 463 -7.01 18.43 -22.07
CA ARG A 463 -7.70 19.55 -21.41
C ARG A 463 -8.78 20.28 -22.22
N ASN A 464 -8.78 20.17 -23.55
CA ASN A 464 -9.73 20.86 -24.43
C ASN A 464 -10.16 20.05 -25.67
N HIS A 465 -9.93 18.74 -25.64
CA HIS A 465 -10.35 17.80 -26.68
C HIS A 465 -11.20 16.72 -26.04
N LEU A 466 -12.13 16.16 -26.82
CA LEU A 466 -12.97 15.05 -26.35
C LEU A 466 -12.10 13.83 -26.03
N ASP A 467 -12.31 13.27 -24.84
CA ASP A 467 -11.63 12.06 -24.38
C ASP A 467 -11.89 10.87 -25.32
N VAL A 468 -10.88 10.02 -25.48
CA VAL A 468 -10.96 8.85 -26.36
C VAL A 468 -10.49 7.59 -25.65
N MET A 469 -11.01 6.45 -26.07
CA MET A 469 -10.66 5.14 -25.53
C MET A 469 -10.40 4.14 -26.66
N SER A 470 -9.51 3.18 -26.44
CA SER A 470 -9.26 2.10 -27.40
C SER A 470 -10.54 1.30 -27.66
N ASN A 471 -10.81 0.93 -28.91
CA ASN A 471 -11.99 0.12 -29.28
C ASN A 471 -11.99 -1.28 -28.65
N THR A 472 -10.83 -1.80 -28.31
CA THR A 472 -10.63 -3.10 -27.65
C THR A 472 -9.67 -2.95 -26.47
N ALA A 473 -9.75 -3.89 -25.53
CA ALA A 473 -8.77 -3.99 -24.45
C ALA A 473 -7.40 -4.45 -24.99
N GLN A 474 -6.35 -3.78 -24.57
CA GLN A 474 -4.95 -4.03 -24.95
C GLN A 474 -4.28 -4.91 -23.91
N SER A 475 -3.54 -5.93 -24.35
CA SER A 475 -2.71 -6.75 -23.45
C SER A 475 -1.46 -5.99 -23.04
N LEU A 476 -1.26 -5.80 -21.74
CA LEU A 476 -0.17 -5.02 -21.16
C LEU A 476 0.62 -5.86 -20.15
N SER A 477 1.93 -5.65 -20.13
CA SER A 477 2.87 -6.34 -19.23
C SER A 477 3.93 -5.38 -18.71
N ALA A 478 4.71 -5.81 -17.71
CA ALA A 478 5.83 -5.07 -17.16
C ALA A 478 7.04 -5.03 -18.11
N SER A 479 7.17 -6.05 -18.97
CA SER A 479 8.35 -6.25 -19.82
C SER A 479 8.13 -5.81 -21.28
N SER A 480 6.88 -5.74 -21.74
CA SER A 480 6.55 -5.41 -23.12
C SER A 480 5.25 -4.62 -23.25
N SER A 481 5.19 -3.79 -24.29
CA SER A 481 4.04 -3.00 -24.69
C SER A 481 3.96 -2.99 -26.20
N THR A 482 2.77 -3.18 -26.76
CA THR A 482 2.53 -2.98 -28.20
C THR A 482 1.97 -1.58 -28.41
N LEU A 483 2.47 -0.88 -29.42
CA LEU A 483 1.96 0.46 -29.76
C LEU A 483 0.48 0.39 -30.16
N PHE A 484 -0.39 0.98 -29.34
CA PHE A 484 -1.75 1.26 -29.73
C PHE A 484 -1.82 2.61 -30.46
N ASN A 485 -1.99 2.57 -31.78
CA ASN A 485 -1.93 3.77 -32.60
C ASN A 485 -3.34 4.24 -33.00
N PHE A 486 -3.88 5.27 -32.35
CA PHE A 486 -5.16 5.87 -32.69
C PHE A 486 -5.16 6.59 -34.06
N THR A 487 -3.98 6.91 -34.61
CA THR A 487 -3.87 7.83 -35.75
C THR A 487 -4.13 7.19 -37.11
N THR A 488 -4.26 5.86 -37.20
CA THR A 488 -4.26 5.14 -38.48
C THR A 488 -5.64 4.76 -39.00
N ASP A 489 -6.63 4.64 -38.12
CA ASP A 489 -7.97 4.18 -38.47
C ASP A 489 -8.98 4.59 -37.38
N GLY A 490 -10.14 5.13 -37.81
CA GLY A 490 -11.22 5.55 -36.94
C GLY A 490 -11.91 4.39 -36.22
N THR A 491 -11.84 3.16 -36.75
CA THR A 491 -12.40 1.99 -36.06
C THR A 491 -11.69 1.65 -34.75
N ARG A 492 -10.52 2.24 -34.50
CA ARG A 492 -9.70 2.04 -33.30
C ARG A 492 -10.19 2.80 -32.08
N TYR A 493 -11.14 3.71 -32.26
CA TYR A 493 -11.77 4.45 -31.18
C TYR A 493 -13.01 3.70 -30.68
N TYR A 494 -13.20 3.67 -29.37
CA TYR A 494 -14.38 3.11 -28.74
C TYR A 494 -15.64 3.90 -29.13
N LEU A 495 -16.75 3.18 -29.29
CA LEU A 495 -18.06 3.70 -29.65
C LEU A 495 -19.08 3.14 -28.65
N SER A 496 -19.80 4.02 -27.96
CA SER A 496 -20.62 3.62 -26.81
C SER A 496 -21.95 2.95 -27.17
N ASP A 497 -22.36 3.02 -28.44
CA ASP A 497 -23.68 2.63 -28.94
C ASP A 497 -23.64 2.00 -30.36
N GLY A 498 -22.47 1.64 -30.86
CA GLY A 498 -22.31 1.06 -32.21
C GLY A 498 -22.50 2.07 -33.36
N THR A 499 -22.37 3.36 -33.08
CA THR A 499 -22.32 4.46 -34.06
C THR A 499 -21.12 4.38 -35.01
N VAL A 500 -21.02 5.31 -35.96
CA VAL A 500 -19.91 5.34 -36.92
C VAL A 500 -18.68 6.01 -36.31
N PRO A 501 -17.45 5.62 -36.69
CA PRO A 501 -16.20 6.17 -36.16
C PRO A 501 -16.09 7.71 -36.10
N SER A 502 -16.78 8.42 -36.99
CA SER A 502 -16.81 9.88 -37.03
C SER A 502 -17.48 10.53 -35.81
N ASP A 503 -18.11 9.75 -34.94
CA ASP A 503 -18.71 10.24 -33.69
C ASP A 503 -17.74 10.17 -32.50
N ALA A 504 -16.68 9.36 -32.58
CA ALA A 504 -15.63 9.27 -31.57
C ALA A 504 -14.37 10.09 -31.92
N ALA A 505 -14.05 10.23 -33.21
CA ALA A 505 -12.82 10.88 -33.68
C ALA A 505 -13.01 11.52 -35.06
N ILE A 506 -12.07 12.40 -35.44
CA ILE A 506 -12.09 13.10 -36.72
C ILE A 506 -11.01 12.59 -37.68
N ASN A 507 -11.35 12.45 -38.97
CA ASN A 507 -10.39 12.22 -40.05
C ASN A 507 -9.87 13.56 -40.57
N LEU A 508 -8.58 13.82 -40.43
CA LEU A 508 -7.93 15.10 -40.73
C LEU A 508 -7.56 15.25 -42.20
N SER A 509 -7.01 14.18 -42.79
CA SER A 509 -6.68 13.98 -44.21
C SER A 509 -5.90 12.67 -44.34
N ASP A 510 -5.84 12.05 -45.52
CA ASP A 510 -5.03 10.84 -45.79
C ASP A 510 -5.22 9.70 -44.76
N ASN A 511 -6.45 9.52 -44.25
CA ASN A 511 -6.80 8.56 -43.21
C ASN A 511 -6.01 8.73 -41.89
N LYS A 512 -5.61 9.97 -41.58
CA LYS A 512 -5.10 10.34 -40.25
C LYS A 512 -6.23 10.72 -39.34
N TRP A 513 -6.32 10.05 -38.19
CA TRP A 513 -7.38 10.24 -37.22
C TRP A 513 -6.89 10.95 -35.96
N ALA A 514 -7.75 11.78 -35.38
CA ALA A 514 -7.44 12.60 -34.20
C ALA A 514 -8.62 12.75 -33.24
N MET A 515 -8.31 13.17 -32.02
CA MET A 515 -9.30 13.63 -31.05
C MET A 515 -9.93 14.93 -31.55
N TYR A 516 -11.25 15.05 -31.39
CA TYR A 516 -11.97 16.28 -31.68
C TYR A 516 -11.55 17.38 -30.71
N ALA A 517 -11.15 18.53 -31.25
CA ALA A 517 -10.95 19.74 -30.46
C ALA A 517 -12.30 20.44 -30.21
N GLY A 518 -12.48 21.10 -29.05
CA GLY A 518 -13.65 21.96 -28.84
C GLY A 518 -14.32 21.88 -27.47
N ASP A 519 -13.95 20.90 -26.64
CA ASP A 519 -14.52 20.69 -25.29
C ASP A 519 -13.75 21.53 -24.27
N ALA A 520 -13.98 22.84 -24.24
CA ALA A 520 -13.15 23.76 -23.47
C ALA A 520 -13.46 23.74 -21.97
N ASP A 521 -14.70 23.39 -21.60
CA ASP A 521 -15.06 23.26 -20.19
C ASP A 521 -14.78 21.84 -19.65
N GLY A 522 -14.43 20.89 -20.52
CA GLY A 522 -14.02 19.53 -20.15
C GLY A 522 -15.21 18.68 -19.68
N ASN A 523 -16.42 19.00 -20.14
CA ASN A 523 -17.64 18.29 -19.74
C ASN A 523 -17.96 17.07 -20.64
N GLY A 524 -17.17 16.86 -21.70
CA GLY A 524 -17.36 15.77 -22.65
C GLY A 524 -18.32 16.07 -23.81
N PHE A 525 -18.78 17.31 -23.98
CA PHE A 525 -19.72 17.73 -25.02
C PHE A 525 -19.31 19.06 -25.65
N ILE A 526 -19.18 19.09 -26.98
CA ILE A 526 -18.90 20.33 -27.71
C ILE A 526 -20.23 21.02 -28.02
N THR A 527 -20.54 22.09 -27.29
CA THR A 527 -21.85 22.76 -27.33
C THR A 527 -21.73 24.28 -27.49
N ALA A 528 -22.87 24.97 -27.40
CA ALA A 528 -22.89 26.41 -27.35
C ALA A 528 -22.28 26.97 -26.04
N ASP A 529 -22.18 26.16 -24.99
CA ASP A 529 -21.61 26.58 -23.70
C ASP A 529 -20.09 26.72 -23.78
N ASP A 530 -19.39 25.86 -24.52
CA ASP A 530 -17.97 26.05 -24.85
C ASP A 530 -17.72 27.39 -25.55
N LEU A 531 -18.62 27.75 -26.46
CA LEU A 531 -18.54 29.04 -27.13
C LEU A 531 -18.83 30.20 -26.18
N ASN A 532 -19.93 30.13 -25.43
CA ASN A 532 -20.46 31.27 -24.69
C ASN A 532 -19.74 31.52 -23.37
N ASN A 533 -19.34 30.44 -22.69
CA ASN A 533 -18.79 30.48 -21.34
C ASN A 533 -17.26 30.36 -21.33
N GLN A 534 -16.66 29.74 -22.36
CA GLN A 534 -15.20 29.56 -22.43
C GLN A 534 -14.58 30.46 -23.51
N TRP A 535 -14.95 30.31 -24.78
CA TRP A 535 -14.30 31.05 -25.87
C TRP A 535 -14.61 32.56 -25.84
N ARG A 536 -15.88 32.96 -25.70
CA ARG A 536 -16.26 34.40 -25.73
C ARG A 536 -15.54 35.24 -24.67
N PRO A 537 -15.46 34.82 -23.39
CA PRO A 537 -14.73 35.58 -22.38
C PRO A 537 -13.22 35.69 -22.64
N ASN A 538 -12.65 34.73 -23.38
CA ASN A 538 -11.21 34.66 -23.64
C ASN A 538 -10.79 35.15 -25.04
N ASN A 539 -11.73 35.50 -25.92
CA ASN A 539 -11.44 35.96 -27.28
C ASN A 539 -10.56 37.22 -27.28
N GLY A 540 -9.49 37.20 -28.07
CA GLY A 540 -8.49 38.26 -28.15
C GLY A 540 -7.39 38.16 -27.08
N THR A 541 -7.32 37.07 -26.31
CA THR A 541 -6.29 36.87 -25.29
C THR A 541 -5.28 35.78 -25.69
N TYR A 542 -4.12 35.82 -25.02
CA TYR A 542 -3.06 34.82 -25.17
C TYR A 542 -2.94 33.93 -23.93
N GLY A 543 -2.30 32.77 -24.07
CA GLY A 543 -1.81 31.95 -22.96
C GLY A 543 -2.32 30.52 -22.96
N TYR A 544 -1.92 29.77 -21.92
CA TYR A 544 -2.30 28.38 -21.74
C TYR A 544 -3.74 28.27 -21.21
N LYS A 545 -4.71 28.27 -22.13
CA LYS A 545 -6.14 28.29 -21.82
C LYS A 545 -6.87 27.20 -22.58
N ASN A 546 -7.91 26.61 -22.00
CA ASN A 546 -8.68 25.57 -22.68
C ASN A 546 -9.37 26.07 -23.95
N SER A 547 -9.71 27.36 -24.00
CA SER A 547 -10.35 27.98 -25.16
C SER A 547 -9.43 28.21 -26.37
N ASP A 548 -8.12 27.97 -26.24
CA ASP A 548 -7.15 27.95 -27.34
C ASP A 548 -7.20 26.56 -27.99
N MET A 549 -8.12 26.38 -28.92
CA MET A 549 -8.50 25.08 -29.46
C MET A 549 -7.58 24.61 -30.56
N ASN A 550 -7.00 25.54 -31.31
CA ASN A 550 -5.97 25.23 -32.30
C ASN A 550 -4.55 25.23 -31.69
N MET A 551 -4.43 25.59 -30.41
CA MET A 551 -3.21 25.56 -29.61
C MET A 551 -2.11 26.43 -30.24
N ASP A 552 -2.49 27.57 -30.81
CA ASP A 552 -1.60 28.53 -31.45
C ASP A 552 -1.20 29.70 -30.54
N THR A 553 -1.57 29.62 -29.25
CA THR A 553 -1.37 30.62 -28.19
C THR A 553 -2.34 31.80 -28.21
N TYR A 554 -3.15 31.97 -29.26
CA TYR A 554 -3.97 33.16 -29.46
C TYR A 554 -5.44 32.84 -29.77
N ILE A 555 -6.30 33.09 -28.79
CA ILE A 555 -7.72 32.75 -28.89
C ILE A 555 -8.44 33.75 -29.79
N ASN A 556 -8.89 33.31 -30.95
CA ASN A 556 -9.47 34.19 -31.96
C ASN A 556 -10.54 33.51 -32.82
N ALA A 557 -10.94 34.17 -33.91
CA ALA A 557 -11.98 33.67 -34.81
C ALA A 557 -11.63 32.32 -35.48
N HIS A 558 -10.36 31.94 -35.54
CA HIS A 558 -9.90 30.64 -36.02
C HIS A 558 -10.38 29.50 -35.11
N ASP A 559 -10.20 29.59 -33.79
CA ASP A 559 -10.74 28.60 -32.84
C ASP A 559 -12.24 28.44 -33.01
N LYS A 560 -12.97 29.57 -33.07
CA LYS A 560 -14.43 29.54 -33.21
C LYS A 560 -14.87 28.91 -34.53
N ASN A 561 -14.37 29.44 -35.65
CA ASN A 561 -14.95 29.15 -36.96
C ASN A 561 -14.40 27.86 -37.57
N ARG A 562 -13.16 27.46 -37.24
CA ARG A 562 -12.53 26.27 -37.81
C ARG A 562 -12.66 25.04 -36.92
N ILE A 563 -12.83 25.22 -35.60
CA ILE A 563 -12.92 24.12 -34.64
C ILE A 563 -14.32 24.07 -34.00
N LEU A 564 -14.65 25.00 -33.10
CA LEU A 564 -15.87 24.92 -32.28
C LEU A 564 -17.15 24.79 -33.10
N LYS A 565 -17.35 25.64 -34.11
CA LYS A 565 -18.54 25.57 -34.98
C LYS A 565 -18.59 24.31 -35.83
N LYS A 566 -17.42 23.80 -36.26
CA LYS A 566 -17.31 22.61 -37.10
C LYS A 566 -17.66 21.35 -36.31
N ASN A 567 -17.25 21.30 -35.04
CA ASN A 567 -17.38 20.13 -34.17
C ASN A 567 -18.58 20.21 -33.23
N SER A 568 -19.37 21.28 -33.30
CA SER A 568 -20.57 21.46 -32.48
C SER A 568 -21.52 20.26 -32.59
N GLY A 569 -21.94 19.74 -31.45
CA GLY A 569 -22.81 18.56 -31.35
C GLY A 569 -22.06 17.22 -31.24
N LYS A 570 -20.72 17.22 -31.25
CA LYS A 570 -19.91 16.05 -30.94
C LYS A 570 -19.76 15.88 -29.43
N SER A 571 -19.63 14.65 -28.97
CA SER A 571 -19.46 14.30 -27.56
C SER A 571 -18.49 13.13 -27.41
N SER A 572 -17.86 13.06 -26.25
CA SER A 572 -17.02 11.93 -25.87
C SER A 572 -17.85 10.64 -25.90
N GLN A 573 -17.23 9.57 -26.40
CA GLN A 573 -17.80 8.22 -26.34
C GLN A 573 -17.34 7.47 -25.08
N VAL A 574 -16.46 8.08 -24.29
CA VAL A 574 -16.01 7.57 -22.99
C VAL A 574 -16.98 8.08 -21.92
N LYS A 575 -17.68 7.16 -21.25
CA LYS A 575 -18.64 7.47 -20.18
C LYS A 575 -17.98 7.62 -18.82
#